data_AF-A0A7H9B5G9-F1
#
_entry.id   AF-A0A7H9B5G9-F1
#
_cell.length_a   1.000
_cell.length_b   1.000
_cell.length_c   1.000
_cell.angle_alpha   90.00
_cell.angle_beta   90.00
_cell.angle_gamma   90.00
#
_symmetry.space_group_name_H-M   'P 1'
#
loop_
_entity.id
_entity.type
_entity.pdbx_description
1 polymer ?
#
loop_
_entity_poly.entity_id
_entity_poly.type
_entity_poly.pdbx_seq_one_letter_code
_entity_poly.pdbx_strand_id
1 'polypeptide(L)'
;MVTLRSSKRKHIDVCIEEEVSDGEITSKYFKKDAPFEVETAEEESYVLPVESEPANIEWIKSLNSEQYFTWVSEVTDDNPERWNKPLDPKIFKNRPVGAPPFPKSFVEIYSRVRLMRSKIITPVDSVGCAALPITVSAKCDIQQNEIKPKNYRLQLLVSLMMSAQTRDESNAKAMLNLIKYSIEELGIPEGLNLEALLRIEEDVLVNLIKPVGFFNRKAHYIKQTVQLLIDEFESDIPTDIAGMLSLPGVGPKMGLLALQKAWGKMDGIGVDVHVHRLCNMWHWVDPKKCKTAEHTRKELESWLPKELWYEINPLLVGFGQVICMARGKRCDLCLANDVCNAVDKKIANKGIMRSASKRRIQSPTKRGDFTLWLRHLEDENDALKVVDSKKERPAPVNIKNEES
;
A
#
# COMPACT_ATOMS: atom_id res chain seq x y z
N MET A 1 7.94 29.19 40.66
CA MET A 1 7.84 30.19 39.58
C MET A 1 7.88 29.47 38.23
N VAL A 2 6.72 29.23 37.63
CA VAL A 2 6.60 28.70 36.26
C VAL A 2 5.86 29.75 35.45
N THR A 3 6.58 30.40 34.55
CA THR A 3 6.08 31.42 33.64
C THR A 3 5.48 30.77 32.40
N LEU A 4 4.15 30.73 32.35
CA LEU A 4 3.39 30.39 31.13
C LEU A 4 3.50 31.55 30.13
N ARG A 5 4.11 31.29 28.95
CA ARG A 5 4.05 32.22 27.82
C ARG A 5 2.82 31.93 26.96
N SER A 6 1.87 32.85 27.05
CA SER A 6 0.67 32.99 26.21
C SER A 6 1.03 33.18 24.73
N SER A 7 0.42 32.39 23.85
CA SER A 7 0.37 32.64 22.40
C SER A 7 -1.01 33.17 22.05
N LYS A 8 -1.12 34.49 21.83
CA LYS A 8 -2.30 35.17 21.30
C LYS A 8 -2.56 34.71 19.85
N ARG A 9 -3.58 33.89 19.63
CA ARG A 9 -4.33 33.88 18.37
C ARG A 9 -5.70 34.48 18.66
N LYS A 10 -6.02 35.59 18.01
CA LYS A 10 -7.35 36.22 18.10
C LYS A 10 -8.37 35.24 17.49
N HIS A 11 -9.31 34.80 18.32
CA HIS A 11 -10.53 34.15 17.84
C HIS A 11 -11.37 35.22 17.15
N ILE A 12 -11.77 34.98 15.90
CA ILE A 12 -12.78 35.78 15.23
C ILE A 12 -14.04 34.94 15.33
N ASP A 13 -14.95 35.34 16.19
CA ASP A 13 -16.28 34.73 16.26
C ASP A 13 -17.07 35.25 15.06
N VAL A 14 -17.41 34.34 14.15
CA VAL A 14 -18.37 34.61 13.08
C VAL A 14 -19.70 34.02 13.55
N CYS A 15 -20.61 34.89 13.95
CA CYS A 15 -22.02 34.54 14.15
C CYS A 15 -22.58 34.03 12.83
N ILE A 16 -23.09 32.81 12.82
CA ILE A 16 -23.90 32.29 11.71
C ILE A 16 -25.35 32.49 12.17
N GLU A 17 -25.99 33.54 11.67
CA GLU A 17 -27.44 33.67 11.77
C GLU A 17 -28.07 32.60 10.85
N GLU A 18 -28.91 31.76 11.44
CA GLU A 18 -29.72 30.79 10.71
C GLU A 18 -30.86 31.51 10.01
N GLU A 19 -30.78 31.63 8.69
CA GLU A 19 -31.96 31.80 7.85
C GLU A 19 -32.07 30.60 6.89
N VAL A 20 -33.10 29.81 7.12
CA VAL A 20 -33.55 28.74 6.24
C VAL A 20 -34.24 29.38 5.04
N SER A 21 -33.59 29.36 3.88
CA SER A 21 -34.25 29.49 2.59
C SER A 21 -33.46 28.72 1.53
N ASP A 22 -34.16 27.89 0.76
CA ASP A 22 -33.70 27.05 -0.35
C ASP A 22 -32.42 27.52 -1.04
N GLY A 23 -31.34 26.72 -0.98
CA GLY A 23 -30.13 27.04 -1.74
C GLY A 23 -28.90 26.22 -1.38
N GLU A 24 -28.30 25.62 -2.40
CA GLU A 24 -27.13 24.74 -2.37
C GLU A 24 -25.91 25.26 -1.58
N ILE A 25 -25.31 24.37 -0.78
CA ILE A 25 -24.01 24.61 -0.14
C ILE A 25 -22.91 24.55 -1.20
N THR A 26 -22.46 25.70 -1.71
CA THR A 26 -21.33 25.77 -2.65
C THR A 26 -20.00 25.92 -1.91
N SER A 27 -19.08 24.97 -2.12
CA SER A 27 -17.68 25.04 -1.65
C SER A 27 -16.83 25.91 -2.59
N LYS A 28 -15.94 26.76 -2.04
CA LYS A 28 -14.98 27.57 -2.82
C LYS A 28 -13.98 26.76 -3.65
N TYR A 29 -13.95 25.43 -3.51
CA TYR A 29 -13.10 24.51 -4.31
C TYR A 29 -13.87 23.75 -5.39
N PHE A 30 -15.20 23.94 -5.46
CA PHE A 30 -16.06 23.31 -6.45
C PHE A 30 -16.95 24.37 -7.07
N LYS A 31 -16.54 24.88 -8.23
CA LYS A 31 -17.50 25.51 -9.14
C LYS A 31 -18.32 24.38 -9.73
N LYS A 32 -19.64 24.48 -9.59
CA LYS A 32 -20.60 23.59 -10.22
C LYS A 32 -20.59 23.94 -11.71
N ASP A 33 -19.81 23.20 -12.50
CA ASP A 33 -19.98 23.27 -13.94
C ASP A 33 -21.36 22.69 -14.30
N ALA A 34 -21.97 23.24 -15.35
CA ALA A 34 -23.28 22.90 -15.86
C ALA A 34 -23.44 21.36 -16.01
N PRO A 35 -24.68 20.82 -15.92
CA PRO A 35 -24.92 19.39 -16.02
C PRO A 35 -24.19 18.82 -17.23
N PHE A 36 -23.26 17.91 -16.96
CA PHE A 36 -22.48 17.20 -17.96
C PHE A 36 -23.46 16.41 -18.81
N GLU A 37 -23.73 16.89 -20.02
CA GLU A 37 -24.31 16.05 -21.05
C GLU A 37 -23.38 14.85 -21.19
N VAL A 38 -23.94 13.65 -21.01
CA VAL A 38 -23.23 12.40 -21.24
C VAL A 38 -22.98 12.33 -22.74
N GLU A 39 -21.88 12.94 -23.17
CA GLU A 39 -21.20 12.48 -24.38
C GLU A 39 -20.82 11.04 -24.09
N THR A 40 -21.48 10.12 -24.80
CA THR A 40 -21.11 8.72 -24.87
C THR A 40 -19.67 8.67 -25.37
N ALA A 41 -18.74 8.61 -24.42
CA ALA A 41 -17.35 8.31 -24.72
C ALA A 41 -17.35 6.99 -25.49
N GLU A 42 -16.84 7.04 -26.72
CA GLU A 42 -16.57 5.86 -27.53
C GLU A 42 -15.88 4.82 -26.64
N GLU A 43 -16.43 3.61 -26.61
CA GLU A 43 -15.94 2.47 -25.84
C GLU A 43 -14.49 2.15 -26.23
N GLU A 44 -13.51 2.79 -25.58
CA GLU A 44 -12.15 2.29 -25.57
C GLU A 44 -12.14 1.01 -24.71
N SER A 45 -12.41 -0.12 -25.38
CA SER A 45 -12.40 -1.46 -24.80
C SER A 45 -11.18 -1.67 -23.92
N TYR A 46 -11.40 -2.07 -22.67
CA TYR A 46 -10.35 -2.52 -21.75
C TYR A 46 -9.71 -3.81 -22.32
N VAL A 47 -8.57 -3.68 -23.00
CA VAL A 47 -7.84 -4.84 -23.56
C VAL A 47 -6.74 -5.26 -22.58
N LEU A 48 -6.89 -6.44 -21.98
CA LEU A 48 -5.86 -7.11 -21.18
C LEU A 48 -4.73 -7.61 -22.09
N PRO A 49 -3.45 -7.31 -21.80
CA PRO A 49 -2.34 -7.91 -22.54
C PRO A 49 -2.04 -9.32 -22.01
N VAL A 50 -2.23 -10.32 -22.86
CA VAL A 50 -1.75 -11.72 -22.75
C VAL A 50 -2.50 -12.59 -21.74
N GLU A 51 -3.10 -13.67 -22.23
CA GLU A 51 -3.80 -14.73 -21.48
C GLU A 51 -2.89 -15.37 -20.43
N SER A 52 -3.10 -15.04 -19.15
CA SER A 52 -2.83 -15.99 -18.07
C SER A 52 -3.94 -17.05 -18.11
N GLU A 53 -3.65 -18.31 -17.78
CA GLU A 53 -4.71 -19.31 -17.61
C GLU A 53 -5.80 -18.72 -16.71
N PRO A 54 -7.05 -18.65 -17.18
CA PRO A 54 -8.11 -17.97 -16.45
C PRO A 54 -8.28 -18.69 -15.11
N ALA A 55 -8.18 -17.94 -14.01
CA ALA A 55 -8.41 -18.47 -12.68
C ALA A 55 -9.76 -19.20 -12.65
N ASN A 56 -9.77 -20.48 -12.31
CA ASN A 56 -10.99 -21.28 -12.27
C ASN A 56 -11.85 -20.84 -11.08
N ILE A 57 -12.78 -19.91 -11.33
CA ILE A 57 -13.63 -19.30 -10.30
C ILE A 57 -14.48 -20.32 -9.58
N GLU A 58 -15.04 -21.30 -10.28
CA GLU A 58 -15.87 -22.36 -9.69
C GLU A 58 -15.04 -23.21 -8.72
N TRP A 59 -13.83 -23.59 -9.13
CA TRP A 59 -12.89 -24.29 -8.26
C TRP A 59 -12.53 -23.45 -7.04
N ILE A 60 -12.20 -22.15 -7.21
CA ILE A 60 -11.88 -21.26 -6.07
C ILE A 60 -13.06 -21.13 -5.12
N LYS A 61 -14.29 -20.99 -5.64
CA LYS A 61 -15.52 -20.96 -4.83
C LYS A 61 -15.79 -22.28 -4.10
N SER A 62 -15.32 -23.41 -4.62
CA SER A 62 -15.47 -24.74 -4.02
C SER A 62 -14.49 -25.03 -2.87
N LEU A 63 -13.41 -24.27 -2.74
CA LEU A 63 -12.38 -24.49 -1.72
C LEU A 63 -12.93 -24.24 -0.32
N ASN A 64 -12.56 -25.12 0.61
CA ASN A 64 -12.74 -24.84 2.04
C ASN A 64 -11.73 -23.78 2.52
N SER A 65 -11.88 -23.30 3.76
CA SER A 65 -11.03 -22.23 4.31
C SER A 65 -9.54 -22.57 4.26
N GLU A 66 -9.14 -23.77 4.69
CA GLU A 66 -7.73 -24.19 4.72
C GLU A 66 -7.12 -24.23 3.32
N GLN A 67 -7.82 -24.84 2.36
CA GLN A 67 -7.39 -24.93 0.97
C GLN A 67 -7.29 -23.55 0.33
N TYR A 68 -8.29 -22.70 0.54
CA TYR A 68 -8.31 -21.35 -0.02
C TYR A 68 -7.16 -20.50 0.51
N PHE A 69 -6.90 -20.53 1.82
CA PHE A 69 -5.82 -19.75 2.42
C PHE A 69 -4.42 -20.27 2.07
N THR A 70 -4.28 -21.59 1.88
CA THR A 70 -3.05 -22.19 1.34
C THR A 70 -2.81 -21.70 -0.09
N TRP A 71 -3.79 -21.87 -0.97
CA TRP A 71 -3.72 -21.46 -2.37
C TRP A 71 -3.45 -19.96 -2.53
N VAL A 72 -4.20 -19.09 -1.84
CA VAL A 72 -4.01 -17.64 -1.99
C VAL A 72 -2.63 -17.21 -1.48
N SER A 73 -2.10 -17.86 -0.45
CA SER A 73 -0.76 -17.60 0.07
C SER A 73 0.31 -17.97 -0.96
N GLU A 74 0.15 -19.10 -1.65
CA GLU A 74 1.05 -19.53 -2.73
C GLU A 74 1.01 -18.58 -3.93
N VAL A 75 -0.18 -18.14 -4.35
CA VAL A 75 -0.35 -17.23 -5.49
C VAL A 75 0.19 -15.83 -5.20
N THR A 76 0.02 -15.35 -3.96
CA THR A 76 0.38 -13.96 -3.61
C THR A 76 1.75 -13.82 -2.94
N ASP A 77 2.34 -14.90 -2.43
CA ASP A 77 3.58 -14.90 -1.61
C ASP A 77 3.58 -13.73 -0.60
N ASP A 78 2.49 -13.58 0.17
CA ASP A 78 2.34 -12.48 1.14
C ASP A 78 3.18 -12.64 2.42
N ASN A 79 4.13 -13.57 2.41
CA ASN A 79 5.06 -13.77 3.51
C ASN A 79 5.94 -12.51 3.69
N PRO A 80 5.97 -11.88 4.88
CA PRO A 80 6.86 -10.75 5.16
C PRO A 80 8.35 -11.03 4.87
N GLU A 81 8.77 -12.30 4.96
CA GLU A 81 10.14 -12.72 4.67
C GLU A 81 10.44 -12.82 3.17
N ARG A 82 9.45 -12.68 2.27
CA ARG A 82 9.66 -12.77 0.82
C ARG A 82 10.73 -11.81 0.31
N TRP A 83 10.87 -10.67 0.98
CA TRP A 83 11.87 -9.66 0.65
C TRP A 83 13.31 -10.16 0.88
N ASN A 84 13.51 -11.18 1.73
CA ASN A 84 14.81 -11.82 1.96
C ASN A 84 15.20 -12.74 0.81
N LYS A 85 14.21 -13.24 0.03
CA LYS A 85 14.48 -14.07 -1.15
C LYS A 85 15.06 -13.18 -2.26
N PRO A 86 16.26 -13.49 -2.78
CA PRO A 86 16.79 -12.82 -3.95
C PRO A 86 15.82 -12.94 -5.13
N LEU A 87 15.74 -11.91 -5.97
CA LEU A 87 14.99 -12.01 -7.22
C LEU A 87 15.64 -13.07 -8.12
N ASP A 88 14.84 -13.98 -8.67
CA ASP A 88 15.31 -14.87 -9.72
C ASP A 88 15.69 -14.02 -10.95
N PRO A 89 16.96 -14.06 -11.41
CA PRO A 89 17.37 -13.34 -12.60
C PRO A 89 16.54 -13.66 -13.85
N LYS A 90 15.86 -14.81 -13.89
CA LYS A 90 14.95 -15.21 -14.98
C LYS A 90 13.73 -14.30 -15.09
N ILE A 91 13.25 -13.70 -13.99
CA ILE A 91 12.10 -12.78 -14.01
C ILE A 91 12.35 -11.62 -14.99
N PHE A 92 13.58 -11.13 -15.05
CA PHE A 92 13.95 -10.04 -15.95
C PHE A 92 14.09 -10.46 -17.42
N LYS A 93 14.05 -11.77 -17.71
CA LYS A 93 14.07 -12.33 -19.07
C LYS A 93 12.66 -12.60 -19.61
N ASN A 94 11.71 -12.90 -18.72
CA ASN A 94 10.30 -13.10 -19.06
C ASN A 94 9.61 -11.75 -19.26
N ARG A 95 9.64 -11.25 -20.50
CA ARG A 95 9.06 -9.95 -20.85
C ARG A 95 8.03 -10.09 -21.96
N PRO A 96 6.99 -9.22 -21.98
CA PRO A 96 6.09 -9.14 -23.11
C PRO A 96 6.86 -8.90 -24.41
N VAL A 97 6.46 -9.59 -25.49
CA VAL A 97 7.06 -9.40 -26.81
C VAL A 97 6.88 -7.94 -27.23
N GLY A 98 7.99 -7.27 -27.59
CA GLY A 98 7.97 -5.85 -27.96
C GLY A 98 7.95 -4.86 -26.78
N ALA A 99 8.06 -5.33 -25.52
CA ALA A 99 8.17 -4.43 -24.37
C ALA A 99 9.35 -3.44 -24.52
N PRO A 100 9.22 -2.18 -24.07
CA PRO A 100 10.34 -1.23 -24.07
C PRO A 100 11.44 -1.67 -23.08
N PRO A 101 12.69 -1.20 -23.25
CA PRO A 101 13.78 -1.55 -22.32
C PRO A 101 13.45 -1.11 -20.89
N PHE A 102 14.02 -1.81 -19.91
CA PHE A 102 13.87 -1.41 -18.52
C PHE A 102 14.39 0.02 -18.30
N PRO A 103 13.74 0.80 -17.42
CA PRO A 103 14.31 2.06 -16.95
C PRO A 103 15.71 1.83 -16.38
N LYS A 104 16.68 2.70 -16.71
CA LYS A 104 18.12 2.48 -16.44
C LYS A 104 18.45 2.07 -15.01
N SER A 105 17.77 2.65 -14.01
CA SER A 105 18.01 2.40 -12.58
C SER A 105 17.01 1.43 -11.93
N PHE A 106 16.08 0.85 -12.72
CA PHE A 106 15.00 0.03 -12.18
C PHE A 106 15.53 -1.16 -11.38
N VAL A 107 16.30 -2.04 -12.00
CA VAL A 107 16.77 -3.29 -11.37
C VAL A 107 17.53 -3.00 -10.08
N GLU A 108 18.41 -1.99 -10.10
CA GLU A 108 19.26 -1.66 -8.97
C GLU A 108 18.48 -1.02 -7.81
N ILE A 109 17.64 -0.02 -8.09
CA ILE A 109 16.79 0.59 -7.08
C ILE A 109 15.81 -0.44 -6.52
N TYR A 110 15.18 -1.23 -7.38
CA TYR A 110 14.20 -2.24 -6.98
C TYR A 110 14.82 -3.30 -6.06
N SER A 111 16.01 -3.82 -6.40
CA SER A 111 16.73 -4.79 -5.58
C SER A 111 17.14 -4.22 -4.23
N ARG A 112 17.66 -2.99 -4.20
CA ARG A 112 18.03 -2.30 -2.95
C ARG A 112 16.80 -2.00 -2.08
N VAL A 113 15.66 -1.66 -2.70
CA VAL A 113 14.38 -1.47 -1.99
C VAL A 113 13.87 -2.77 -1.38
N ARG A 114 13.94 -3.89 -2.11
CA ARG A 114 13.64 -5.22 -1.54
C ARG A 114 14.52 -5.53 -0.34
N LEU A 115 15.83 -5.33 -0.44
CA LEU A 115 16.76 -5.56 0.67
C LEU A 115 16.41 -4.70 1.90
N MET A 116 16.11 -3.42 1.72
CA MET A 116 15.66 -2.58 2.83
C MET A 116 14.35 -3.10 3.43
N ARG A 117 13.38 -3.51 2.61
CA ARG A 117 12.07 -4.02 3.06
C ARG A 117 12.17 -5.37 3.76
N SER A 118 13.21 -6.14 3.47
CA SER A 118 13.54 -7.37 4.19
C SER A 118 13.96 -7.16 5.65
N LYS A 119 14.30 -5.92 6.01
CA LYS A 119 14.82 -5.56 7.35
C LYS A 119 14.01 -4.45 8.03
N ILE A 120 12.96 -3.96 7.37
CA ILE A 120 12.09 -2.89 7.88
C ILE A 120 10.65 -3.35 7.79
N ILE A 121 10.03 -3.58 8.94
CA ILE A 121 8.60 -3.86 9.02
C ILE A 121 7.85 -2.53 8.98
N THR A 122 6.80 -2.44 8.18
CA THR A 122 6.06 -1.20 7.90
C THR A 122 4.56 -1.36 8.18
N PRO A 123 3.80 -0.25 8.27
CA PRO A 123 2.36 -0.33 8.51
C PRO A 123 1.61 -1.20 7.49
N VAL A 124 1.96 -1.16 6.20
CA VAL A 124 1.31 -2.00 5.19
C VAL A 124 1.48 -3.50 5.45
N ASP A 125 2.53 -3.93 6.16
CA ASP A 125 2.78 -5.33 6.48
C ASP A 125 1.91 -5.84 7.64
N SER A 126 1.56 -4.97 8.58
CA SER A 126 0.87 -5.35 9.82
C SER A 126 -0.60 -4.94 9.87
N VAL A 127 -0.93 -3.80 9.27
CA VAL A 127 -2.26 -3.19 9.26
C VAL A 127 -2.68 -2.72 7.86
N GLY A 128 -2.01 -3.21 6.81
CA GLY A 128 -2.38 -2.97 5.42
C GLY A 128 -3.71 -3.63 5.08
N CYS A 129 -4.41 -3.07 4.09
CA CYS A 129 -5.81 -3.43 3.79
C CYS A 129 -6.02 -4.93 3.52
N ALA A 130 -5.08 -5.57 2.83
CA ALA A 130 -5.13 -7.00 2.50
C ALA A 130 -4.91 -7.93 3.70
N ALA A 131 -4.21 -7.43 4.74
CA ALA A 131 -3.94 -8.18 5.97
C ALA A 131 -5.05 -8.00 7.02
N LEU A 132 -5.86 -6.94 6.94
CA LEU A 132 -6.88 -6.63 7.95
C LEU A 132 -7.90 -7.76 8.19
N PRO A 133 -8.46 -8.45 7.17
CA PRO A 133 -9.39 -9.54 7.40
C PRO A 133 -8.84 -10.63 8.33
N ILE A 134 -7.53 -10.93 8.25
CA ILE A 134 -6.89 -11.96 9.09
C ILE A 134 -6.45 -11.35 10.43
N THR A 135 -5.69 -10.26 10.37
CA THR A 135 -5.04 -9.66 11.55
C THR A 135 -6.01 -9.03 12.54
N VAL A 136 -7.15 -8.51 12.06
CA VAL A 136 -8.19 -7.94 12.94
C VAL A 136 -9.08 -9.04 13.50
N SER A 137 -9.48 -10.02 12.68
CA SER A 137 -10.27 -11.17 13.14
C SER A 137 -9.55 -11.96 14.23
N ALA A 138 -8.23 -12.14 14.11
CA ALA A 138 -7.42 -12.78 15.14
C ALA A 138 -7.43 -12.02 16.49
N LYS A 139 -7.66 -10.71 16.51
CA LYS A 139 -7.82 -9.91 17.75
C LYS A 139 -9.20 -10.07 18.38
N CYS A 140 -10.12 -10.69 17.66
CA CYS A 140 -11.47 -11.04 18.09
C CYS A 140 -11.61 -12.56 18.25
N ASP A 141 -10.49 -13.27 18.46
CA ASP A 141 -10.41 -14.72 18.66
C ASP A 141 -10.95 -15.57 17.49
N ILE A 142 -11.01 -15.02 16.28
CA ILE A 142 -11.34 -15.74 15.05
C ILE A 142 -10.05 -16.07 14.30
N GLN A 143 -9.68 -17.34 14.28
CA GLN A 143 -8.50 -17.82 13.56
C GLN A 143 -8.73 -17.82 12.05
N GLN A 144 -7.64 -17.78 11.28
CA GLN A 144 -7.70 -17.70 9.82
C GLN A 144 -8.51 -18.85 9.21
N ASN A 145 -8.35 -20.08 9.70
CA ASN A 145 -9.06 -21.25 9.20
C ASN A 145 -10.58 -21.23 9.52
N GLU A 146 -11.02 -20.41 10.47
CA GLU A 146 -12.44 -20.22 10.80
C GLU A 146 -13.13 -19.22 9.87
N ILE A 147 -12.37 -18.36 9.18
CA ILE A 147 -12.93 -17.37 8.25
C ILE A 147 -13.32 -18.06 6.94
N LYS A 148 -14.61 -18.08 6.62
CA LYS A 148 -15.08 -18.58 5.31
C LYS A 148 -14.48 -17.74 4.17
N PRO A 149 -14.02 -18.35 3.06
CA PRO A 149 -13.42 -17.61 1.94
C PRO A 149 -14.27 -16.44 1.41
N LYS A 150 -15.59 -16.64 1.33
CA LYS A 150 -16.55 -15.60 0.92
C LYS A 150 -16.56 -14.40 1.89
N ASN A 151 -16.52 -14.66 3.20
CA ASN A 151 -16.44 -13.61 4.23
C ASN A 151 -15.09 -12.87 4.14
N TYR A 152 -13.99 -13.60 3.95
CA TYR A 152 -12.66 -13.00 3.75
C TYR A 152 -12.65 -12.02 2.57
N ARG A 153 -13.19 -12.44 1.42
CA ARG A 153 -13.29 -11.62 0.20
C ARG A 153 -14.11 -10.35 0.42
N LEU A 154 -15.25 -10.46 1.10
CA LEU A 154 -16.07 -9.31 1.48
C LEU A 154 -15.32 -8.37 2.43
N GLN A 155 -14.70 -8.89 3.49
CA GLN A 155 -13.93 -8.11 4.46
C GLN A 155 -12.76 -7.38 3.78
N LEU A 156 -12.09 -8.03 2.82
CA LEU A 156 -11.05 -7.44 2.00
C LEU A 156 -11.59 -6.25 1.17
N LEU A 157 -12.73 -6.42 0.50
CA LEU A 157 -13.36 -5.37 -0.28
C LEU A 157 -13.75 -4.17 0.61
N VAL A 158 -14.40 -4.41 1.75
CA VAL A 158 -14.79 -3.36 2.70
C VAL A 158 -13.56 -2.61 3.24
N SER A 159 -12.50 -3.34 3.59
CA SER A 159 -11.21 -2.77 3.98
C SER A 159 -10.62 -1.88 2.87
N LEU A 160 -10.68 -2.30 1.60
CA LEU A 160 -10.22 -1.50 0.46
C LEU A 160 -11.07 -0.24 0.24
N MET A 161 -12.40 -0.34 0.32
CA MET A 161 -13.31 0.82 0.22
C MET A 161 -13.03 1.86 1.32
N MET A 162 -12.71 1.39 2.53
CA MET A 162 -12.34 2.27 3.64
C MET A 162 -10.95 2.90 3.51
N SER A 163 -10.06 2.33 2.68
CA SER A 163 -8.66 2.76 2.56
C SER A 163 -8.46 4.11 1.87
N ALA A 164 -9.39 4.54 1.02
CA ALA A 164 -9.23 5.78 0.26
C ALA A 164 -9.00 6.98 1.19
N GLN A 165 -7.89 7.70 0.96
CA GLN A 165 -7.51 8.89 1.74
C GLN A 165 -7.54 8.66 3.26
N THR A 166 -7.23 7.45 3.69
CA THR A 166 -7.26 7.02 5.10
C THR A 166 -5.94 6.36 5.43
N ARG A 167 -5.50 6.51 6.68
CA ARG A 167 -4.32 5.83 7.17
C ARG A 167 -4.65 4.37 7.49
N ASP A 168 -3.71 3.47 7.24
CA ASP A 168 -3.85 2.04 7.56
C ASP A 168 -4.30 1.81 9.02
N GLU A 169 -3.74 2.56 9.97
CA GLU A 169 -4.08 2.43 11.40
C GLU A 169 -5.54 2.83 11.71
N SER A 170 -6.07 3.84 11.01
CA SER A 170 -7.47 4.25 11.11
C SER A 170 -8.40 3.20 10.50
N ASN A 171 -8.00 2.63 9.36
CA ASN A 171 -8.75 1.57 8.69
C ASN A 171 -8.83 0.32 9.57
N ALA A 172 -7.71 -0.10 10.16
CA ALA A 172 -7.64 -1.21 11.10
C ALA A 172 -8.58 -1.01 12.30
N LYS A 173 -8.66 0.21 12.84
CA LYS A 173 -9.58 0.54 13.92
C LYS A 173 -11.04 0.43 13.49
N ALA A 174 -11.39 0.92 12.31
CA ALA A 174 -12.75 0.81 11.78
C ALA A 174 -13.15 -0.65 11.52
N MET A 175 -12.27 -1.45 10.89
CA MET A 175 -12.49 -2.90 10.72
C MET A 175 -12.68 -3.61 12.07
N LEU A 176 -11.91 -3.25 13.10
CA LEU A 176 -12.07 -3.83 14.44
C LEU A 176 -13.43 -3.50 15.04
N ASN A 177 -13.87 -2.25 14.92
CA ASN A 177 -15.20 -1.83 15.39
C ASN A 177 -16.32 -2.63 14.70
N LEU A 178 -16.23 -2.83 13.38
CA LEU A 178 -17.21 -3.59 12.60
C LEU A 178 -17.27 -5.06 13.04
N ILE A 179 -16.11 -5.72 13.15
CA ILE A 179 -16.05 -7.13 13.55
C ILE A 179 -16.58 -7.30 14.97
N LYS A 180 -16.14 -6.46 15.92
CA LYS A 180 -16.64 -6.51 17.31
C LYS A 180 -18.14 -6.29 17.40
N TYR A 181 -18.65 -5.27 16.73
CA TYR A 181 -20.10 -5.00 16.71
C TYR A 181 -20.88 -6.19 16.14
N SER A 182 -20.37 -6.84 15.10
CA SER A 182 -21.00 -8.04 14.51
C SER A 182 -21.09 -9.19 15.52
N ILE A 183 -20.05 -9.39 16.33
CA ILE A 183 -20.00 -10.46 17.35
C ILE A 183 -20.86 -10.10 18.57
N GLU A 184 -20.60 -8.93 19.16
CA GLU A 184 -21.10 -8.52 20.47
C GLU A 184 -22.57 -8.07 20.42
N GLU A 185 -22.95 -7.29 19.40
CA GLU A 185 -24.28 -6.67 19.31
C GLU A 185 -25.23 -7.45 18.38
N LEU A 186 -24.71 -8.03 17.30
CA LEU A 186 -25.53 -8.80 16.35
C LEU A 186 -25.55 -10.31 16.62
N GLY A 187 -24.67 -10.81 17.49
CA GLY A 187 -24.57 -12.23 17.81
C GLY A 187 -24.04 -13.09 16.66
N ILE A 188 -23.25 -12.52 15.76
CA ILE A 188 -22.66 -13.22 14.60
C ILE A 188 -21.23 -13.65 14.96
N PRO A 189 -21.02 -14.92 15.39
CA PRO A 189 -19.71 -15.37 15.87
C PRO A 189 -18.63 -15.38 14.77
N GLU A 190 -19.03 -15.46 13.51
CA GLU A 190 -18.12 -15.37 12.35
C GLU A 190 -17.56 -13.96 12.10
N GLY A 191 -17.98 -12.96 12.88
CA GLY A 191 -17.57 -11.57 12.73
C GLY A 191 -18.26 -10.86 11.56
N LEU A 192 -17.51 -10.02 10.85
CA LEU A 192 -18.07 -9.22 9.76
C LEU A 192 -18.33 -10.10 8.53
N ASN A 193 -19.60 -10.26 8.17
CA ASN A 193 -20.04 -10.93 6.96
C ASN A 193 -21.16 -10.13 6.26
N LEU A 194 -21.76 -10.68 5.21
CA LEU A 194 -22.81 -9.99 4.45
C LEU A 194 -24.08 -9.75 5.28
N GLU A 195 -24.47 -10.73 6.10
CA GLU A 195 -25.62 -10.62 7.01
C GLU A 195 -25.41 -9.49 8.02
N ALA A 196 -24.20 -9.38 8.60
CA ALA A 196 -23.85 -8.30 9.50
C ALA A 196 -24.02 -6.94 8.83
N LEU A 197 -23.44 -6.74 7.64
CA LEU A 197 -23.54 -5.47 6.92
C LEU A 197 -24.97 -5.11 6.49
N LEU A 198 -25.82 -6.11 6.23
CA LEU A 198 -27.24 -5.89 5.99
C LEU A 198 -27.95 -5.39 7.25
N ARG A 199 -27.70 -6.03 8.39
CA ARG A 199 -28.33 -5.74 9.69
C ARG A 199 -27.83 -4.46 10.36
N ILE A 200 -26.62 -4.01 10.04
CA ILE A 200 -26.10 -2.73 10.56
C ILE A 200 -26.83 -1.58 9.84
N GLU A 201 -27.57 -0.78 10.60
CA GLU A 201 -28.17 0.47 10.11
C GLU A 201 -27.11 1.47 9.67
N GLU A 202 -27.40 2.31 8.67
CA GLU A 202 -26.40 3.19 8.06
C GLU A 202 -25.80 4.20 9.06
N ASP A 203 -26.61 4.74 9.97
CA ASP A 203 -26.16 5.66 11.03
C ASP A 203 -25.23 4.99 12.04
N VAL A 204 -25.50 3.72 12.38
CA VAL A 204 -24.62 2.89 13.20
C VAL A 204 -23.32 2.62 12.44
N LEU A 205 -23.40 2.26 11.16
CA LEU A 205 -22.22 2.02 10.32
C LEU A 205 -21.31 3.25 10.25
N VAL A 206 -21.90 4.43 10.05
CA VAL A 206 -21.21 5.73 10.09
C VAL A 206 -20.43 5.91 11.39
N ASN A 207 -21.04 5.59 12.53
CA ASN A 207 -20.38 5.70 13.83
C ASN A 207 -19.24 4.68 14.00
N LEU A 208 -19.44 3.45 13.57
CA LEU A 208 -18.43 2.38 13.64
C LEU A 208 -17.19 2.72 12.81
N ILE A 209 -17.38 3.29 11.61
CA ILE A 209 -16.27 3.61 10.69
C ILE A 209 -15.79 5.07 10.80
N LYS A 210 -16.30 5.86 11.75
CA LYS A 210 -15.88 7.25 12.02
C LYS A 210 -14.35 7.49 12.08
N PRO A 211 -13.49 6.53 12.49
CA PRO A 211 -12.03 6.70 12.40
C PRO A 211 -11.47 6.94 10.99
N VAL A 212 -12.18 6.54 9.92
CA VAL A 212 -11.75 6.71 8.53
C VAL A 212 -12.15 8.07 7.97
N GLY A 213 -11.38 8.61 7.01
CA GLY A 213 -11.75 9.84 6.33
C GLY A 213 -12.96 9.64 5.42
N PHE A 214 -13.84 10.65 5.29
CA PHE A 214 -15.07 10.60 4.47
C PHE A 214 -16.02 9.45 4.87
N PHE A 215 -16.07 9.12 6.16
CA PHE A 215 -16.85 8.00 6.71
C PHE A 215 -18.33 8.00 6.31
N ASN A 216 -18.99 9.18 6.26
CA ASN A 216 -20.41 9.27 5.83
C ASN A 216 -20.62 8.70 4.42
N ARG A 217 -19.84 9.17 3.45
CA ARG A 217 -19.93 8.70 2.05
C ARG A 217 -19.54 7.23 1.93
N LYS A 218 -18.55 6.79 2.69
CA LYS A 218 -18.09 5.40 2.68
C LYS A 218 -19.13 4.43 3.25
N ALA A 219 -19.81 4.81 4.33
CA ALA A 219 -20.89 4.00 4.89
C ALA A 219 -22.00 3.79 3.85
N HIS A 220 -22.43 4.87 3.19
CA HIS A 220 -23.41 4.82 2.12
C HIS A 220 -22.98 3.88 0.98
N TYR A 221 -21.75 4.04 0.48
CA TYR A 221 -21.21 3.17 -0.57
C TYR A 221 -21.11 1.71 -0.13
N ILE A 222 -20.73 1.42 1.12
CA ILE A 222 -20.70 0.05 1.65
C ILE A 222 -22.11 -0.56 1.63
N LYS A 223 -23.14 0.18 2.08
CA LYS A 223 -24.53 -0.30 2.07
C LYS A 223 -25.03 -0.57 0.65
N GLN A 224 -24.77 0.34 -0.29
CA GLN A 224 -25.13 0.14 -1.70
C GLN A 224 -24.39 -1.06 -2.33
N THR A 225 -23.10 -1.19 -2.07
CA THR A 225 -22.31 -2.35 -2.51
C THR A 225 -22.93 -3.65 -2.00
N VAL A 226 -23.27 -3.74 -0.71
CA VAL A 226 -23.87 -4.95 -0.12
C VAL A 226 -25.17 -5.33 -0.84
N GLN A 227 -26.02 -4.35 -1.17
CA GLN A 227 -27.24 -4.60 -1.93
C GLN A 227 -26.93 -5.14 -3.34
N LEU A 228 -26.00 -4.50 -4.07
CA LEU A 228 -25.57 -4.96 -5.39
C LEU A 228 -24.96 -6.37 -5.36
N LEU A 229 -24.19 -6.72 -4.31
CA LEU A 229 -23.62 -8.06 -4.20
C LEU A 229 -24.73 -9.12 -4.12
N ILE A 230 -25.83 -8.83 -3.44
CA ILE A 230 -26.98 -9.74 -3.32
C ILE A 230 -27.71 -9.87 -4.65
N ASP A 231 -27.99 -8.73 -5.27
CA ASP A 231 -28.86 -8.65 -6.45
C ASP A 231 -28.16 -9.16 -7.72
N GLU A 232 -26.85 -8.88 -7.88
CA GLU A 232 -26.14 -9.08 -9.15
C GLU A 232 -24.95 -10.04 -9.07
N PHE A 233 -24.43 -10.34 -7.87
CA PHE A 233 -23.17 -11.10 -7.71
C PHE A 233 -23.26 -12.32 -6.79
N GLU A 234 -24.44 -12.92 -6.66
CA GLU A 234 -24.67 -14.14 -5.86
C GLU A 234 -24.15 -14.01 -4.41
N SER A 235 -24.28 -12.81 -3.85
CA SER A 235 -23.81 -12.44 -2.52
C SER A 235 -22.29 -12.51 -2.30
N ASP A 236 -21.46 -12.66 -3.34
CA ASP A 236 -19.99 -12.62 -3.28
C ASP A 236 -19.46 -11.38 -4.03
N ILE A 237 -18.17 -11.08 -3.91
CA ILE A 237 -17.56 -9.95 -4.65
C ILE A 237 -17.39 -10.30 -6.13
N PRO A 238 -17.37 -9.31 -7.05
CA PRO A 238 -17.15 -9.56 -8.47
C PRO A 238 -15.81 -10.26 -8.76
N THR A 239 -15.76 -11.00 -9.87
CA THR A 239 -14.60 -11.84 -10.25
C THR A 239 -13.76 -11.26 -11.40
N ASP A 240 -14.14 -10.08 -11.88
CA ASP A 240 -13.44 -9.32 -12.91
C ASP A 240 -13.41 -7.82 -12.57
N ILE A 241 -12.63 -7.06 -13.34
CA ILE A 241 -12.42 -5.63 -13.08
C ILE A 241 -13.65 -4.79 -13.44
N ALA A 242 -14.43 -5.18 -14.44
CA ALA A 242 -15.61 -4.44 -14.87
C ALA A 242 -16.68 -4.48 -13.77
N GLY A 243 -16.96 -5.67 -13.23
CA GLY A 243 -17.84 -5.86 -12.08
C GLY A 243 -17.31 -5.14 -10.84
N MET A 244 -16.00 -5.20 -10.56
CA MET A 244 -15.41 -4.44 -9.44
C MET A 244 -15.64 -2.93 -9.57
N LEU A 245 -15.49 -2.37 -10.78
CA LEU A 245 -15.69 -0.94 -11.04
C LEU A 245 -17.16 -0.52 -11.07
N SER A 246 -18.09 -1.46 -11.24
CA SER A 246 -19.53 -1.19 -11.11
C SER A 246 -19.95 -0.86 -9.68
N LEU A 247 -19.15 -1.30 -8.68
CA LEU A 247 -19.45 -1.07 -7.28
C LEU A 247 -19.17 0.40 -6.87
N PRO A 248 -20.09 1.05 -6.14
CA PRO A 248 -19.94 2.45 -5.77
C PRO A 248 -18.70 2.68 -4.89
N GLY A 249 -17.89 3.67 -5.27
CA GLY A 249 -16.68 4.03 -4.54
C GLY A 249 -15.48 3.10 -4.75
N VAL A 250 -15.61 2.03 -5.57
CA VAL A 250 -14.50 1.15 -5.94
C VAL A 250 -13.82 1.69 -7.19
N GLY A 251 -12.58 2.17 -7.04
CA GLY A 251 -11.74 2.60 -8.17
C GLY A 251 -10.82 1.49 -8.69
N PRO A 252 -10.13 1.70 -9.83
CA PRO A 252 -9.30 0.67 -10.46
C PRO A 252 -8.25 0.04 -9.54
N LYS A 253 -7.55 0.86 -8.74
CA LYS A 253 -6.59 0.34 -7.74
C LYS A 253 -7.24 -0.59 -6.71
N MET A 254 -8.47 -0.30 -6.27
CA MET A 254 -9.16 -1.16 -5.31
C MET A 254 -9.61 -2.45 -5.97
N GLY A 255 -10.23 -2.36 -7.14
CA GLY A 255 -10.68 -3.52 -7.91
C GLY A 255 -9.52 -4.48 -8.23
N LEU A 256 -8.41 -3.96 -8.77
CA LEU A 256 -7.24 -4.77 -9.09
C LEU A 256 -6.65 -5.45 -7.86
N LEU A 257 -6.45 -4.72 -6.75
CA LEU A 257 -5.95 -5.34 -5.51
C LEU A 257 -6.92 -6.39 -4.94
N ALA A 258 -8.23 -6.15 -5.05
CA ALA A 258 -9.23 -7.12 -4.66
C ALA A 258 -9.13 -8.38 -5.52
N LEU A 259 -9.08 -8.27 -6.85
CA LEU A 259 -8.96 -9.41 -7.75
C LEU A 259 -7.68 -10.22 -7.51
N GLN A 260 -6.55 -9.54 -7.34
CA GLN A 260 -5.28 -10.19 -7.06
C GLN A 260 -5.32 -11.00 -5.77
N LYS A 261 -5.89 -10.44 -4.69
CA LYS A 261 -5.87 -11.05 -3.36
C LYS A 261 -7.05 -11.99 -3.09
N ALA A 262 -8.21 -11.77 -3.71
CA ALA A 262 -9.41 -12.59 -3.55
C ALA A 262 -9.48 -13.76 -4.53
N TRP A 263 -9.02 -13.53 -5.76
CA TRP A 263 -9.23 -14.46 -6.87
C TRP A 263 -7.92 -14.90 -7.52
N GLY A 264 -6.76 -14.43 -7.02
CA GLY A 264 -5.46 -14.76 -7.60
C GLY A 264 -5.27 -14.19 -9.01
N LYS A 265 -6.11 -13.25 -9.43
CA LYS A 265 -6.14 -12.71 -10.79
C LYS A 265 -5.22 -11.50 -10.91
N MET A 266 -4.12 -11.67 -11.64
CA MET A 266 -3.11 -10.63 -11.88
C MET A 266 -3.46 -9.80 -13.13
N ASP A 267 -4.70 -9.29 -13.18
CA ASP A 267 -5.26 -8.60 -14.35
C ASP A 267 -4.72 -7.17 -14.56
N GLY A 268 -3.91 -6.68 -13.62
CA GLY A 268 -3.28 -5.36 -13.71
C GLY A 268 -2.57 -4.97 -12.42
N ILE A 269 -1.90 -3.82 -12.42
CA ILE A 269 -1.14 -3.31 -11.27
C ILE A 269 -2.00 -2.33 -10.46
N GLY A 270 -2.20 -2.59 -9.17
CA GLY A 270 -2.80 -1.62 -8.26
C GLY A 270 -1.86 -0.44 -8.00
N VAL A 271 -2.06 0.71 -8.66
CA VAL A 271 -1.22 1.91 -8.48
C VAL A 271 -1.86 2.88 -7.48
N ASP A 272 -1.17 3.14 -6.37
CA ASP A 272 -1.59 4.10 -5.36
C ASP A 272 -0.71 5.37 -5.36
N VAL A 273 -0.92 6.27 -4.41
CA VAL A 273 -0.14 7.51 -4.30
C VAL A 273 1.35 7.27 -4.02
N HIS A 274 1.73 6.14 -3.43
CA HIS A 274 3.12 5.80 -3.18
C HIS A 274 3.78 5.28 -4.46
N VAL A 275 3.17 4.29 -5.11
CA VAL A 275 3.64 3.72 -6.37
C VAL A 275 3.73 4.82 -7.43
N HIS A 276 2.65 5.57 -7.64
CA HIS A 276 2.61 6.66 -8.62
C HIS A 276 3.73 7.70 -8.38
N ARG A 277 3.88 8.17 -7.13
CA ARG A 277 4.91 9.15 -6.78
C ARG A 277 6.32 8.60 -7.03
N LEU A 278 6.60 7.39 -6.57
CA LEU A 278 7.93 6.80 -6.64
C LEU A 278 8.33 6.48 -8.08
N CYS A 279 7.44 5.89 -8.88
CA CYS A 279 7.70 5.59 -10.28
C CYS A 279 7.97 6.86 -11.10
N ASN A 280 7.18 7.92 -10.92
CA ASN A 280 7.43 9.22 -11.56
C ASN A 280 8.75 9.84 -11.11
N MET A 281 9.02 9.81 -9.81
CA MET A 281 10.23 10.37 -9.22
C MET A 281 11.50 9.68 -9.72
N TRP A 282 11.47 8.36 -9.90
CA TRP A 282 12.61 7.56 -10.40
C TRP A 282 12.70 7.48 -11.92
N HIS A 283 11.78 8.10 -12.65
CA HIS A 283 11.65 7.96 -14.10
C HIS A 283 11.51 6.50 -14.53
N TRP A 284 10.79 5.70 -13.75
CA TRP A 284 10.36 4.37 -14.17
C TRP A 284 9.20 4.45 -15.16
N VAL A 285 8.49 5.57 -15.14
CA VAL A 285 7.50 5.98 -16.13
C VAL A 285 7.83 7.41 -16.60
N ASP A 286 7.35 7.80 -17.77
CA ASP A 286 7.52 9.15 -18.31
C ASP A 286 6.69 10.16 -17.51
N PRO A 287 7.30 11.06 -16.71
CA PRO A 287 6.55 11.99 -15.88
C PRO A 287 5.77 13.05 -16.66
N LYS A 288 6.05 13.21 -17.97
CA LYS A 288 5.28 14.09 -18.84
C LYS A 288 3.96 13.44 -19.27
N LYS A 289 3.94 12.12 -19.48
CA LYS A 289 2.74 11.36 -19.88
C LYS A 289 1.97 10.85 -18.67
N CYS A 290 2.68 10.39 -17.65
CA CYS A 290 2.11 9.78 -16.45
C CYS A 290 1.61 10.79 -15.40
N LYS A 291 0.52 11.51 -15.71
CA LYS A 291 -0.11 12.48 -14.79
C LYS A 291 -1.06 11.86 -13.77
N THR A 292 -1.57 10.66 -14.04
CA THR A 292 -2.53 9.96 -13.19
C THR A 292 -2.00 8.59 -12.78
N ALA A 293 -2.60 7.99 -11.75
CA ALA A 293 -2.29 6.62 -11.33
C ALA A 293 -2.54 5.62 -12.48
N GLU A 294 -3.60 5.82 -13.26
CA GLU A 294 -3.92 4.96 -14.41
C GLU A 294 -2.89 5.05 -15.54
N HIS A 295 -2.37 6.24 -15.83
CA HIS A 295 -1.27 6.36 -16.80
C HIS A 295 -0.04 5.59 -16.31
N THR A 296 0.30 5.73 -15.03
CA THR A 296 1.42 4.98 -14.42
C THR A 296 1.19 3.48 -14.48
N ARG A 297 -0.03 3.01 -14.23
CA ARG A 297 -0.40 1.60 -14.35
C ARG A 297 -0.12 1.09 -15.76
N LYS A 298 -0.74 1.71 -16.77
CA LYS A 298 -0.60 1.31 -18.19
C LYS A 298 0.87 1.30 -18.61
N GLU A 299 1.66 2.30 -18.21
CA GLU A 299 3.07 2.36 -18.57
C GLU A 299 3.90 1.29 -17.83
N LEU A 300 3.66 1.04 -16.54
CA LEU A 300 4.32 -0.06 -15.82
C LEU A 300 3.99 -1.42 -16.44
N GLU A 301 2.72 -1.68 -16.75
CA GLU A 301 2.27 -2.95 -17.36
C GLU A 301 2.91 -3.20 -18.74
N SER A 302 3.35 -2.16 -19.44
CA SER A 302 4.00 -2.29 -20.75
C SER A 302 5.40 -2.92 -20.68
N TRP A 303 6.09 -2.88 -19.53
CA TRP A 303 7.47 -3.35 -19.41
C TRP A 303 7.79 -4.15 -18.14
N LEU A 304 7.01 -4.00 -17.08
CA LEU A 304 7.23 -4.72 -15.82
C LEU A 304 6.80 -6.19 -15.99
N PRO A 305 7.66 -7.17 -15.66
CA PRO A 305 7.29 -8.59 -15.67
C PRO A 305 6.05 -8.86 -14.82
N LYS A 306 5.14 -9.71 -15.31
CA LYS A 306 3.86 -10.02 -14.64
C LYS A 306 4.05 -10.58 -13.24
N GLU A 307 5.13 -11.34 -13.04
CA GLU A 307 5.53 -11.90 -11.76
C GLU A 307 5.75 -10.82 -10.68
N LEU A 308 6.00 -9.56 -11.08
CA LEU A 308 6.21 -8.44 -10.16
C LEU A 308 4.94 -7.59 -9.94
N TRP A 309 3.84 -7.85 -10.65
CA TRP A 309 2.64 -6.99 -10.64
C TRP A 309 1.93 -6.98 -9.29
N TYR A 310 1.93 -8.11 -8.59
CA TYR A 310 1.42 -8.19 -7.24
C TYR A 310 2.35 -7.50 -6.24
N GLU A 311 3.64 -7.83 -6.29
CA GLU A 311 4.56 -7.42 -5.23
C GLU A 311 4.95 -5.94 -5.25
N ILE A 312 4.89 -5.29 -6.41
CA ILE A 312 5.34 -3.89 -6.57
C ILE A 312 4.57 -2.93 -5.66
N ASN A 313 3.25 -3.13 -5.45
CA ASN A 313 2.45 -2.25 -4.61
C ASN A 313 2.90 -2.30 -3.13
N PRO A 314 2.78 -3.43 -2.40
CA PRO A 314 3.18 -3.48 -0.99
C PRO A 314 4.67 -3.18 -0.77
N LEU A 315 5.54 -3.48 -1.74
CA LEU A 315 6.95 -3.11 -1.68
C LEU A 315 7.12 -1.59 -1.61
N LEU A 316 6.57 -0.88 -2.60
CA LEU A 316 6.73 0.57 -2.74
C LEU A 316 5.89 1.36 -1.75
N VAL A 317 4.73 0.85 -1.34
CA VAL A 317 3.93 1.43 -0.25
C VAL A 317 4.73 1.43 1.03
N GLY A 318 5.22 0.27 1.48
CA GLY A 318 6.00 0.19 2.72
C GLY A 318 7.27 1.06 2.67
N PHE A 319 8.00 1.01 1.56
CA PHE A 319 9.18 1.85 1.36
C PHE A 319 8.83 3.36 1.40
N GLY A 320 7.75 3.74 0.75
CA GLY A 320 7.26 5.12 0.70
C GLY A 320 6.59 5.60 1.99
N GLN A 321 6.21 4.70 2.91
CA GLN A 321 5.65 5.02 4.22
C GLN A 321 6.75 5.40 5.23
N VAL A 322 7.96 4.85 5.11
CA VAL A 322 8.97 4.93 6.17
C VAL A 322 10.35 5.42 5.72
N ILE A 323 10.80 5.15 4.49
CA ILE A 323 12.07 5.64 3.94
C ILE A 323 11.84 6.84 3.03
N CYS A 324 11.19 6.64 1.88
CA CYS A 324 11.02 7.69 0.87
C CYS A 324 9.66 8.37 0.98
N MET A 325 9.40 8.94 2.17
CA MET A 325 8.18 9.66 2.51
C MET A 325 7.98 10.91 1.64
N ALA A 326 6.71 11.27 1.37
CA ALA A 326 6.38 12.48 0.60
C ALA A 326 6.95 13.76 1.23
N ARG A 327 6.97 13.81 2.57
CA ARG A 327 7.64 14.86 3.36
C ARG A 327 8.63 14.21 4.31
N GLY A 328 9.86 14.74 4.36
CA GLY A 328 10.89 14.24 5.26
C GLY A 328 11.56 12.94 4.83
N LYS A 329 11.86 12.78 3.53
CA LYS A 329 12.59 11.62 2.98
C LYS A 329 13.85 11.29 3.80
N ARG A 330 14.11 10.00 3.97
CA ARG A 330 15.25 9.48 4.74
C ARG A 330 16.35 8.98 3.80
N CYS A 331 16.86 9.87 2.95
CA CYS A 331 18.00 9.55 2.06
C CYS A 331 19.28 9.17 2.84
N ASP A 332 19.35 9.53 4.13
CA ASP A 332 20.37 9.10 5.10
C ASP A 332 20.32 7.61 5.43
N LEU A 333 19.16 6.96 5.21
CA LEU A 333 18.93 5.54 5.48
C LEU A 333 18.64 4.72 4.21
N CYS A 334 18.70 5.35 3.03
CA CYS A 334 18.30 4.72 1.79
C CYS A 334 19.53 4.16 1.06
N LEU A 335 19.56 2.85 0.83
CA LEU A 335 20.65 2.20 0.07
C LEU A 335 20.73 2.65 -1.37
N ALA A 336 19.66 3.15 -1.97
CA ALA A 336 19.65 3.57 -3.37
C ALA A 336 20.09 5.04 -3.56
N ASN A 337 20.68 5.69 -2.55
CA ASN A 337 20.93 7.13 -2.57
C ASN A 337 22.00 7.59 -3.58
N ASP A 338 22.92 6.70 -3.95
CA ASP A 338 23.98 6.86 -4.96
C ASP A 338 23.43 6.79 -6.40
N VAL A 339 22.41 5.97 -6.65
CA VAL A 339 21.83 5.74 -7.98
C VAL A 339 20.47 6.42 -8.19
N CYS A 340 19.86 6.93 -7.12
CA CYS A 340 18.59 7.65 -7.17
C CYS A 340 18.78 9.07 -7.73
N ASN A 341 18.17 9.32 -8.88
CA ASN A 341 18.10 10.65 -9.52
C ASN A 341 17.43 11.73 -8.64
N ALA A 342 16.58 11.32 -7.69
CA ALA A 342 15.82 12.22 -6.81
C ALA A 342 16.36 12.27 -5.37
N VAL A 343 17.62 11.88 -5.16
CA VAL A 343 18.27 11.91 -3.85
C VAL A 343 18.36 13.35 -3.30
N ASP A 344 18.00 13.52 -2.03
CA ASP A 344 18.37 14.72 -1.28
C ASP A 344 19.81 14.58 -0.78
N LYS A 345 20.76 15.15 -1.53
CA LYS A 345 22.20 15.11 -1.19
C LYS A 345 22.50 15.71 0.18
N LYS A 346 21.74 16.72 0.63
CA LYS A 346 21.95 17.33 1.96
C LYS A 346 21.58 16.37 3.08
N ILE A 347 20.60 15.50 2.85
CA ILE A 347 20.22 14.46 3.80
C ILE A 347 21.16 13.26 3.69
N ALA A 348 21.47 12.80 2.47
CA ALA A 348 22.37 11.66 2.24
C ALA A 348 23.78 11.91 2.83
N ASN A 349 24.35 13.11 2.62
CA ASN A 349 25.69 13.46 3.09
C ASN A 349 25.79 13.61 4.61
N LYS A 350 24.66 13.69 5.35
CA LYS A 350 24.70 13.63 6.81
C LYS A 350 25.14 12.25 7.30
N GLY A 351 25.02 11.23 6.44
CA GLY A 351 25.40 9.85 6.72
C GLY A 351 24.71 9.27 7.97
N ILE A 352 25.11 8.05 8.33
CA ILE A 352 24.79 7.44 9.63
C ILE A 352 25.72 8.02 10.72
N MET A 353 26.46 9.09 10.41
CA MET A 353 27.40 9.72 11.33
C MET A 353 26.65 10.66 12.28
N ARG A 354 26.22 10.11 13.42
CA ARG A 354 26.19 10.69 14.79
C ARG A 354 25.02 10.09 15.58
N SER A 355 25.20 9.95 16.89
CA SER A 355 24.18 9.56 17.87
C SER A 355 22.80 10.26 17.71
N ALA A 356 22.74 11.37 16.97
CA ALA A 356 21.53 12.05 16.54
C ALA A 356 20.64 11.23 15.57
N SER A 357 21.20 10.46 14.63
CA SER A 357 20.41 9.60 13.73
C SER A 357 19.80 8.41 14.48
N LYS A 358 20.56 7.77 15.40
CA LYS A 358 20.02 6.76 16.33
C LYS A 358 18.92 7.34 17.22
N ARG A 359 19.14 8.51 17.86
CA ARG A 359 18.11 9.22 18.64
C ARG A 359 16.87 9.57 17.82
N ARG A 360 17.03 9.98 16.56
CA ARG A 360 15.92 10.27 15.65
C ARG A 360 15.16 9.00 15.26
N ILE A 361 15.78 7.82 15.29
CA ILE A 361 15.18 6.51 14.96
C ILE A 361 14.54 5.83 16.16
N GLN A 362 15.05 6.06 17.36
CA GLN A 362 14.49 5.54 18.62
C GLN A 362 13.34 6.43 19.17
N SER A 363 12.87 7.43 18.42
CA SER A 363 11.74 8.26 18.84
C SER A 363 10.42 7.45 18.86
N PRO A 364 9.58 7.55 19.92
CA PRO A 364 8.31 6.84 20.06
C PRO A 364 7.24 7.13 18.98
N THR A 365 7.50 8.09 18.09
CA THR A 365 6.53 8.61 17.11
C THR A 365 6.69 8.01 15.70
N LYS A 366 7.49 6.95 15.54
CA LYS A 366 7.89 6.46 14.21
C LYS A 366 6.96 5.41 13.62
N ARG A 367 6.74 5.55 12.31
CA ARG A 367 6.10 4.56 11.45
C ARG A 367 7.12 3.50 11.04
N GLY A 368 6.85 2.25 11.36
CA GLY A 368 7.67 1.08 11.04
C GLY A 368 8.76 0.75 12.07
N ASP A 369 9.20 -0.51 12.06
CA ASP A 369 10.30 -1.04 12.88
C ASP A 369 11.59 -1.10 12.05
N PHE A 370 12.63 -0.41 12.53
CA PHE A 370 13.93 -0.27 11.90
C PHE A 370 15.04 -1.09 12.60
N THR A 371 14.70 -1.91 13.59
CA THR A 371 15.67 -2.55 14.48
C THR A 371 16.69 -3.40 13.71
N LEU A 372 16.21 -4.24 12.79
CA LEU A 372 17.08 -5.09 11.95
C LEU A 372 17.86 -4.27 10.91
N TRP A 373 17.22 -3.25 10.35
CA TRP A 373 17.85 -2.36 9.37
C TRP A 373 19.05 -1.61 9.94
N LEU A 374 18.92 -1.08 11.16
CA LEU A 374 19.99 -0.37 11.82
C LEU A 374 21.19 -1.28 12.11
N ARG A 375 20.95 -2.52 12.57
CA ARG A 375 22.03 -3.50 12.80
C ARG A 375 22.79 -3.78 11.51
N HIS A 376 22.06 -4.06 10.43
CA HIS A 376 22.68 -4.33 9.13
C HIS A 376 23.56 -3.16 8.63
N LEU A 377 23.09 -1.93 8.79
CA LEU A 377 23.89 -0.75 8.43
C LEU A 377 25.14 -0.56 9.32
N GLU A 378 25.07 -0.95 10.58
CA GLU A 378 26.22 -0.95 11.49
C GLU A 378 27.25 -2.00 11.06
N ASP A 379 26.78 -3.21 10.75
CA ASP A 379 27.62 -4.31 10.28
C ASP A 379 28.32 -3.97 8.96
N GLU A 380 27.61 -3.37 7.98
CA GLU A 380 28.22 -2.93 6.71
C GLU A 380 29.27 -1.84 6.91
N ASN A 381 29.00 -0.88 7.80
CA ASN A 381 29.94 0.20 8.09
C ASN A 381 31.20 -0.31 8.80
N ASP A 382 31.05 -1.27 9.72
CA ASP A 382 32.19 -1.90 10.39
C ASP A 382 32.97 -2.81 9.42
N ALA A 383 32.31 -3.51 8.51
CA ALA A 383 32.98 -4.24 7.42
C ALA A 383 33.79 -3.32 6.50
N LEU A 384 33.25 -2.15 6.13
CA LEU A 384 33.96 -1.14 5.33
C LEU A 384 35.21 -0.60 6.06
N LYS A 385 35.12 -0.32 7.36
CA LYS A 385 36.29 0.10 8.16
C LYS A 385 37.38 -0.98 8.23
N VAL A 386 37.00 -2.26 8.27
CA VAL A 386 37.94 -3.40 8.26
C VAL A 386 38.61 -3.57 6.89
N VAL A 387 37.91 -3.23 5.80
CA VAL A 387 38.49 -3.25 4.44
C VAL A 387 39.43 -2.06 4.22
N ASP A 388 39.10 -0.88 4.74
CA ASP A 388 39.96 0.30 4.65
C ASP A 388 41.23 0.14 5.52
N SER A 389 41.14 -0.47 6.71
CA SER A 389 42.32 -0.75 7.54
C SER A 389 43.24 -1.83 6.97
N LYS A 390 42.73 -2.72 6.11
CA LYS A 390 43.54 -3.71 5.37
C LYS A 390 44.17 -3.17 4.08
N LYS A 391 43.79 -1.96 3.62
CA LYS A 391 44.38 -1.28 2.46
C LYS A 391 45.59 -0.39 2.80
N GLU A 392 45.89 -0.20 4.08
CA GLU A 392 47.17 0.38 4.51
C GLU A 392 48.30 -0.64 4.28
N ARG A 393 49.14 -0.37 3.26
CA ARG A 393 50.26 -1.22 2.81
C ARG A 393 51.35 -1.39 3.89
N PRO A 394 52.15 -2.48 3.83
CA PRO A 394 53.22 -2.76 4.78
C PRO A 394 54.30 -1.68 4.76
N ALA A 395 54.91 -1.45 5.93
CA ALA A 395 56.01 -0.53 6.12
C ALA A 395 57.16 -0.78 5.12
N PRO A 396 57.84 0.26 4.62
CA PRO A 396 58.94 0.09 3.69
C PRO A 396 60.09 -0.67 4.37
N VAL A 397 60.43 -1.84 3.84
CA VAL A 397 61.63 -2.59 4.22
C VAL A 397 62.84 -1.79 3.74
N ASN A 398 63.60 -1.28 4.71
CA ASN A 398 64.79 -0.48 4.48
C ASN A 398 65.96 -1.43 4.19
N ILE A 399 66.20 -1.74 2.90
CA ILE A 399 67.38 -2.48 2.47
C ILE A 399 68.53 -1.46 2.44
N LYS A 400 69.35 -1.46 3.49
CA LYS A 400 70.68 -0.83 3.44
C LYS A 400 71.63 -1.82 2.78
N ASN A 401 72.11 -1.44 1.59
CA ASN A 401 73.22 -2.10 0.91
C ASN A 401 74.50 -1.96 1.76
N GLU A 402 75.14 -3.10 2.02
CA GLU A 402 76.57 -3.18 2.31
C GLU A 402 77.33 -2.82 1.04
N GLU A 403 78.25 -1.86 1.12
CA GLU A 403 79.46 -1.80 0.29
C GLU A 403 80.44 -0.77 0.87
N SER A 404 81.69 -1.21 1.02
CA SER A 404 82.93 -0.54 1.51
C SER A 404 83.24 -0.67 3.00
#